data_AF-A0A3P9PTQ4-F1
#
_entry.id   AF-A0A3P9PTQ4-F1
#
_cell.length_a   1.000
_cell.length_b   1.000
_cell.length_c   1.000
_cell.angle_alpha   90.00
_cell.angle_beta   90.00
_cell.angle_gamma   90.00
#
_symmetry.space_group_name_H-M   'P 1'
#
loop_
_entity.id
_entity.type
_entity.pdbx_description
1 polymer ?
#
loop_
_entity_poly.entity_id
_entity_poly.type
_entity_poly.pdbx_seq_one_letter_code
_entity_poly.pdbx_strand_id
1 'polypeptide(L)'
;MEGASTRGVLSHLSLLEVQARNRGSQVPQQPSRVKELKAKVEALTSQRDQLKAELQIHKKLQKLRAPADKHEEDGEDEEMDIDSKSSELFHLMARHSELTDLLHAHNLIGGYDAITTNGGKGMCFSLATEYEGVYLDTYNLELNLKPKVRISRHNIPPFIPLNSLAEQSDLQTDVGAFLATVSQHLNAFAGRRQQLKLVKEQHKSVEVMESNLLCSILVLMFTVPKDKTPLLCTLEYTDHTRCLPTRVHLNCHDKLLPDSPNWKKNCSLLKEVPVHRALMAIKKDSDIV
;
A
#
# COMPACT_ATOMS: atom_id res chain seq x y z
N MET A 1 -38.14 -51.18 -67.88
CA MET A 1 -38.81 -51.91 -66.79
C MET A 1 -38.92 -50.96 -65.61
N GLU A 2 -40.16 -50.78 -65.14
CA GLU A 2 -40.57 -49.88 -64.06
C GLU A 2 -39.95 -50.23 -62.70
N GLY A 3 -39.98 -49.23 -61.79
CA GLY A 3 -39.91 -49.43 -60.35
C GLY A 3 -38.89 -48.50 -59.67
N ALA A 4 -39.15 -47.82 -58.57
CA ALA A 4 -40.35 -47.52 -57.81
C ALA A 4 -39.92 -46.45 -56.77
N SER A 5 -40.84 -45.54 -56.44
CA SER A 5 -40.70 -44.50 -55.42
C SER A 5 -40.07 -45.00 -54.11
N THR A 6 -38.87 -44.51 -53.77
CA THR A 6 -38.22 -44.75 -52.47
C THR A 6 -38.37 -43.56 -51.51
N ARG A 7 -39.52 -42.88 -51.56
CA ARG A 7 -39.99 -42.02 -50.47
C ARG A 7 -41.18 -42.68 -49.79
N GLY A 8 -40.93 -43.85 -49.20
CA GLY A 8 -41.95 -44.67 -48.54
C GLY A 8 -42.40 -44.08 -47.20
N VAL A 9 -43.67 -44.30 -46.84
CA VAL A 9 -44.30 -43.83 -45.60
C VAL A 9 -43.49 -44.18 -44.34
N LEU A 10 -42.79 -45.31 -44.36
CA LEU A 10 -41.93 -45.77 -43.27
C LEU A 10 -40.69 -44.88 -43.04
N SER A 11 -40.10 -44.31 -44.10
CA SER A 11 -38.96 -43.38 -43.93
C SER A 11 -39.43 -42.03 -43.38
N HIS A 12 -40.64 -41.60 -43.72
CA HIS A 12 -41.26 -40.40 -43.15
C HIS A 12 -41.64 -40.61 -41.68
N LEU A 13 -42.22 -41.77 -41.34
CA LEU A 13 -42.53 -42.15 -39.95
C LEU A 13 -41.26 -42.25 -39.08
N SER A 14 -40.17 -42.82 -39.60
CA SER A 14 -38.89 -42.84 -38.89
C SER A 14 -38.35 -41.44 -38.61
N LEU A 15 -38.47 -40.52 -39.58
CA LEU A 15 -38.04 -39.14 -39.42
C LEU A 15 -38.89 -38.39 -38.39
N LEU A 16 -40.21 -38.64 -38.37
CA LEU A 16 -41.13 -38.09 -37.37
C LEU A 16 -40.90 -38.69 -35.98
N GLU A 17 -40.57 -39.98 -35.86
CA GLU A 17 -40.23 -40.62 -34.59
C GLU A 17 -38.94 -40.03 -34.00
N VAL A 18 -37.92 -39.81 -34.84
CA VAL A 18 -36.68 -39.13 -34.44
C VAL A 18 -36.97 -37.68 -34.00
N GLN A 19 -37.83 -36.95 -34.72
CA GLN A 19 -38.26 -35.61 -34.29
C GLN A 19 -39.07 -35.62 -32.99
N ALA A 20 -39.96 -36.60 -32.78
CA ALA A 20 -40.75 -36.71 -31.56
C ALA A 20 -39.88 -37.06 -30.34
N ARG A 21 -38.90 -37.97 -30.50
CA ARG A 21 -37.91 -38.29 -29.46
C ARG A 21 -37.02 -37.09 -29.13
N ASN A 22 -36.62 -36.30 -30.13
CA ASN A 22 -35.86 -35.07 -29.91
C ASN A 22 -36.67 -33.99 -29.18
N ARG A 23 -37.98 -33.89 -29.41
CA ARG A 23 -38.86 -32.96 -28.67
C ARG A 23 -39.10 -33.40 -27.22
N GLY A 24 -39.22 -34.71 -26.95
CA GLY A 24 -39.33 -35.23 -25.58
C GLY A 24 -38.04 -35.12 -24.75
N SER A 25 -36.89 -34.99 -25.41
CA SER A 25 -35.57 -34.87 -24.76
C SER A 25 -35.12 -33.41 -24.56
N GLN A 26 -35.84 -32.44 -25.13
CA GLN A 26 -35.63 -31.01 -24.87
C GLN A 26 -36.53 -30.52 -23.73
N VAL A 27 -36.39 -31.12 -22.54
CA VAL A 27 -36.75 -30.40 -21.31
C VAL A 27 -35.57 -29.47 -21.05
N PRO A 28 -35.73 -28.14 -21.20
CA PRO A 28 -34.60 -27.24 -21.02
C PRO A 28 -34.09 -27.35 -19.57
N GLN A 29 -32.78 -27.20 -19.36
CA GLN A 29 -32.06 -27.18 -18.07
C GLN A 29 -32.56 -26.11 -17.06
N GLN A 30 -33.78 -25.61 -17.21
CA GLN A 30 -34.43 -24.65 -16.35
C GLN A 30 -34.57 -25.09 -14.88
N PRO A 31 -34.93 -26.35 -14.53
CA PRO A 31 -35.09 -26.69 -13.11
C PRO A 31 -33.75 -26.73 -12.35
N SER A 32 -32.63 -27.06 -13.00
CA SER A 32 -31.30 -26.98 -12.37
C SER A 32 -30.85 -25.53 -12.22
N ARG A 33 -31.04 -24.70 -13.27
CA ARG A 33 -30.69 -23.28 -13.20
C ARG A 33 -31.54 -22.50 -12.18
N VAL A 34 -32.83 -22.83 -12.05
CA VAL A 34 -33.70 -22.23 -11.05
C VAL A 34 -33.29 -22.64 -9.63
N LYS A 35 -32.86 -23.88 -9.41
CA LYS A 35 -32.30 -24.33 -8.12
C LYS A 35 -31.01 -23.59 -7.78
N GLU A 36 -30.09 -23.45 -8.74
CA GLU A 36 -28.86 -22.67 -8.56
C GLU A 36 -29.14 -21.20 -8.23
N LEU A 37 -30.09 -20.58 -8.94
CA LEU A 37 -30.46 -19.19 -8.71
C LEU A 37 -31.13 -19.01 -7.35
N LYS A 38 -31.98 -19.94 -6.91
CA LYS A 38 -32.58 -19.94 -5.57
C LYS A 38 -31.51 -20.03 -4.48
N ALA A 39 -30.55 -20.94 -4.61
CA ALA A 39 -29.44 -21.05 -3.67
C ALA A 39 -28.60 -19.76 -3.61
N LYS A 40 -28.37 -19.10 -4.76
CA LYS A 40 -27.71 -17.79 -4.79
C LYS A 40 -28.52 -16.70 -4.11
N VAL A 41 -29.84 -16.68 -4.29
CA VAL A 41 -30.71 -15.72 -3.62
C VAL A 41 -30.68 -15.92 -2.11
N GLU A 42 -30.75 -17.16 -1.62
CA GLU A 42 -30.66 -17.47 -0.19
C GLU A 42 -29.30 -17.06 0.40
N ALA A 43 -28.19 -17.33 -0.30
CA ALA A 43 -26.86 -16.90 0.12
C ALA A 43 -26.73 -15.37 0.17
N LEU A 44 -27.20 -14.66 -0.86
CA LEU A 44 -27.19 -13.20 -0.90
C LEU A 44 -28.12 -12.58 0.15
N THR A 45 -29.24 -13.23 0.46
CA THR A 45 -30.17 -12.80 1.51
C THR A 45 -29.51 -12.92 2.88
N SER A 46 -28.83 -14.03 3.14
CA SER A 46 -28.07 -14.24 4.37
C SER A 46 -26.94 -13.21 4.51
N GLN A 47 -26.20 -12.94 3.43
CA GLN A 47 -25.15 -11.92 3.42
C GLN A 47 -25.71 -10.51 3.66
N ARG A 48 -26.84 -10.17 3.03
CA ARG A 48 -27.54 -8.90 3.24
C ARG A 48 -27.95 -8.75 4.71
N ASP A 49 -28.52 -9.79 5.30
CA ASP A 49 -29.01 -9.73 6.68
C ASP A 49 -27.86 -9.60 7.68
N GLN A 50 -26.73 -10.27 7.42
CA GLN A 50 -25.49 -10.06 8.17
C GLN A 50 -24.99 -8.61 8.07
N LEU A 51 -24.87 -8.07 6.86
CA LEU A 51 -24.44 -6.68 6.65
C LEU A 51 -25.41 -5.68 7.29
N LYS A 52 -26.71 -5.97 7.28
CA LYS A 52 -27.72 -5.13 7.93
C LYS A 52 -27.55 -5.13 9.45
N ALA A 53 -27.21 -6.27 10.06
CA ALA A 53 -26.90 -6.35 11.48
C ALA A 53 -25.61 -5.58 11.83
N GLU A 54 -24.56 -5.72 11.02
CA GLU A 54 -23.30 -4.97 11.19
C GLU A 54 -23.54 -3.45 11.10
N LEU A 55 -24.35 -3.00 10.14
CA LEU A 55 -24.75 -1.58 10.02
C LEU A 55 -25.56 -1.08 11.22
N GLN A 56 -26.46 -1.91 11.75
CA GLN A 56 -27.21 -1.55 12.96
C GLN A 56 -26.29 -1.40 14.17
N ILE A 57 -25.32 -2.29 14.34
CA ILE A 57 -24.29 -2.18 15.38
C ILE A 57 -23.49 -0.89 15.18
N HIS A 58 -23.00 -0.62 13.97
CA HIS A 58 -22.22 0.58 13.69
C HIS A 58 -23.01 1.87 13.95
N LYS A 59 -24.30 1.90 13.58
CA LYS A 59 -25.20 3.04 13.88
C LYS A 59 -25.36 3.25 15.38
N LYS A 60 -25.51 2.19 16.17
CA LYS A 60 -25.55 2.27 17.64
C LYS A 60 -24.24 2.80 18.22
N LEU A 61 -23.09 2.28 17.75
CA LEU A 61 -21.77 2.75 18.18
C LEU A 61 -21.55 4.23 17.85
N GLN A 62 -21.96 4.68 16.66
CA GLN A 62 -21.86 6.07 16.25
C GLN A 62 -22.71 7.00 17.13
N LYS A 63 -23.94 6.57 17.50
CA LYS A 63 -24.78 7.31 18.46
C LYS A 63 -24.10 7.44 19.83
N LEU A 64 -23.49 6.36 20.34
CA LEU A 64 -22.80 6.35 21.63
C LEU A 64 -21.51 7.19 21.66
N ARG A 65 -20.85 7.36 20.51
CA ARG A 65 -19.64 8.19 20.34
C ARG A 65 -19.95 9.68 20.15
N ALA A 66 -21.16 10.04 19.73
CA ALA A 66 -21.50 11.43 19.44
C ALA A 66 -21.43 12.29 20.72
N PRO A 67 -20.83 13.50 20.66
CA PRO A 67 -20.82 14.41 21.80
C PRO A 67 -22.26 14.79 22.16
N ALA A 68 -22.55 14.84 23.46
CA ALA A 68 -23.88 15.08 24.01
C ALA A 68 -24.54 16.40 23.54
N ASP A 69 -23.79 17.32 22.92
CA ASP A 69 -24.25 18.61 22.40
C ASP A 69 -24.99 18.55 21.04
N LYS A 70 -25.28 17.36 20.50
CA LYS A 70 -26.12 17.21 19.30
C LYS A 70 -27.46 16.50 19.56
N HIS A 71 -27.97 16.63 20.78
CA HIS A 71 -29.30 16.16 21.16
C HIS A 71 -30.37 17.23 20.97
N GLU A 72 -30.38 17.94 19.84
CA GLU A 72 -31.59 18.64 19.40
C GLU A 72 -31.74 18.37 17.90
N GLU A 73 -32.92 17.87 17.53
CA GLU A 73 -33.38 17.61 16.15
C GLU A 73 -32.96 16.27 15.52
N ASP A 74 -33.50 15.15 16.02
CA ASP A 74 -34.44 14.35 15.23
C ASP A 74 -34.94 13.11 15.99
N GLY A 75 -36.25 13.11 16.25
CA GLY A 75 -37.13 11.95 16.09
C GLY A 75 -36.88 10.70 16.91
N GLU A 76 -37.81 10.47 17.85
CA GLU A 76 -38.13 9.19 18.48
C GLU A 76 -37.09 8.70 19.50
N ASP A 77 -37.34 9.09 20.76
CA ASP A 77 -36.95 8.32 21.94
C ASP A 77 -37.56 6.91 21.83
N GLU A 78 -36.94 6.04 21.03
CA GLU A 78 -37.04 4.61 21.25
C GLU A 78 -36.38 4.36 22.60
N GLU A 79 -37.18 4.38 23.67
CA GLU A 79 -36.83 3.83 24.98
C GLU A 79 -36.12 2.50 24.74
N MET A 80 -34.81 2.53 24.98
CA MET A 80 -33.95 1.37 24.81
C MET A 80 -34.30 0.35 25.88
N ASP A 81 -35.22 -0.56 25.58
CA ASP A 81 -35.38 -1.82 26.30
C ASP A 81 -34.18 -2.72 25.92
N ILE A 82 -33.02 -2.32 26.44
CA ILE A 82 -31.76 -3.00 26.27
C ILE A 82 -31.51 -3.72 27.59
N ASP A 83 -31.58 -5.06 27.55
CA ASP A 83 -31.09 -5.92 28.63
C ASP A 83 -29.75 -5.35 29.12
N SER A 84 -29.68 -5.00 30.41
CA SER A 84 -28.62 -4.16 31.00
C SER A 84 -27.21 -4.60 30.60
N LYS A 85 -26.99 -5.91 30.41
CA LYS A 85 -25.73 -6.50 29.93
C LYS A 85 -25.38 -6.14 28.49
N SER A 86 -26.37 -6.08 27.60
CA SER A 86 -26.15 -5.68 26.20
C SER A 86 -25.82 -4.19 26.08
N SER A 87 -26.35 -3.34 26.97
CA SER A 87 -25.98 -1.92 27.05
C SER A 87 -24.51 -1.73 27.43
N GLU A 88 -24.05 -2.42 28.48
CA GLU A 88 -22.65 -2.40 28.92
C GLU A 88 -21.68 -2.87 27.82
N LEU A 89 -22.05 -3.94 27.09
CA LEU A 89 -21.27 -4.44 25.96
C LEU A 89 -21.16 -3.41 24.83
N PHE A 90 -22.24 -2.71 24.48
CA PHE A 90 -22.20 -1.67 23.45
C PHE A 90 -21.34 -0.47 23.87
N HIS A 91 -21.41 -0.06 25.14
CA HIS A 91 -20.53 0.99 25.68
C HIS A 91 -19.06 0.58 25.64
N LEU A 92 -18.74 -0.67 26.01
CA LEU A 92 -17.37 -1.18 25.94
C LEU A 92 -16.86 -1.24 24.50
N MET A 93 -17.70 -1.68 23.55
CA MET A 93 -17.37 -1.69 22.12
C MET A 93 -17.14 -0.28 21.57
N ALA A 94 -17.96 0.70 21.95
CA ALA A 94 -17.78 2.09 21.53
C ALA A 94 -16.44 2.65 22.02
N ARG A 95 -16.14 2.47 23.32
CA ARG A 95 -14.87 2.89 23.92
C ARG A 95 -13.68 2.17 23.30
N HIS A 96 -13.79 0.87 23.05
CA HIS A 96 -12.74 0.11 22.38
C HIS A 96 -12.48 0.66 20.98
N SER A 97 -13.53 0.91 20.19
CA SER A 97 -13.41 1.51 18.86
C SER A 97 -12.75 2.89 18.92
N GLU A 98 -13.08 3.73 19.91
CA GLU A 98 -12.46 5.05 20.09
C GLU A 98 -10.97 4.96 20.39
N LEU A 99 -10.59 4.05 21.29
CA LEU A 99 -9.19 3.81 21.62
C LEU A 99 -8.42 3.23 20.43
N THR A 100 -9.03 2.35 19.65
CA THR A 100 -8.45 1.84 18.41
C THR A 100 -8.22 2.95 17.40
N ASP A 101 -9.18 3.85 17.20
CA ASP A 101 -9.03 4.98 16.27
C ASP A 101 -7.96 5.96 16.76
N LEU A 102 -7.89 6.22 18.07
CA LEU A 102 -6.85 7.05 18.67
C LEU A 102 -5.46 6.42 18.52
N LEU A 103 -5.35 5.11 18.74
CA LEU A 103 -4.11 4.36 18.53
C LEU A 103 -3.70 4.40 17.06
N HIS A 104 -4.65 4.24 16.14
CA HIS A 104 -4.37 4.34 14.71
C HIS A 104 -3.87 5.74 14.32
N ALA A 105 -4.51 6.79 14.84
CA ALA A 105 -4.05 8.17 14.66
C ALA A 105 -2.65 8.40 15.27
N HIS A 106 -2.37 7.84 16.44
CA HIS A 106 -1.04 7.87 17.04
C HIS A 106 0.00 7.20 16.15
N ASN A 107 -0.30 6.02 15.61
CA ASN A 107 0.62 5.29 14.73
C ASN A 107 0.88 6.06 13.43
N LEU A 108 -0.13 6.76 12.89
CA LEU A 108 0.00 7.64 11.73
C LEU A 108 0.89 8.86 12.01
N ILE A 109 0.77 9.46 13.19
CA ILE A 109 1.50 10.69 13.56
C ILE A 109 2.91 10.39 14.08
N GLY A 110 3.02 9.41 14.98
CA GLY A 110 4.25 9.00 15.65
C GLY A 110 5.15 8.13 14.79
N GLY A 111 4.59 7.47 13.77
CA GLY A 111 5.35 6.64 12.82
C GLY A 111 5.82 5.30 13.39
N TYR A 112 5.34 4.90 14.56
CA TYR A 112 5.60 3.58 15.14
C TYR A 112 4.41 3.05 15.95
N ASP A 113 4.35 1.74 16.06
CA ASP A 113 3.51 1.01 17.03
C ASP A 113 4.40 0.41 18.13
N ALA A 114 3.87 0.22 19.33
CA ALA A 114 4.63 -0.25 20.48
C ALA A 114 3.88 -1.34 21.26
N ILE A 115 4.52 -2.50 21.42
CA ILE A 115 3.99 -3.62 22.21
C ILE A 115 4.95 -3.99 23.33
N THR A 116 4.41 -4.34 24.50
CA THR A 116 5.22 -4.84 25.62
C THR A 116 5.65 -6.28 25.37
N THR A 117 6.92 -6.58 25.57
CA THR A 117 7.48 -7.94 25.46
C THR A 117 8.05 -8.42 26.80
N ASN A 118 8.37 -9.72 26.88
CA ASN A 118 9.10 -10.31 28.00
C ASN A 118 8.44 -10.08 29.38
N GLY A 119 7.11 -10.20 29.45
CA GLY A 119 6.35 -9.99 30.69
C GLY A 119 6.44 -8.55 31.22
N GLY A 120 6.50 -7.56 30.33
CA GLY A 120 6.59 -6.14 30.67
C GLY A 120 8.00 -5.64 30.96
N LYS A 121 9.04 -6.44 30.68
CA LYS A 121 10.45 -6.07 30.85
C LYS A 121 11.08 -5.47 29.58
N GLY A 122 10.43 -5.63 28.43
CA GLY A 122 10.85 -5.07 27.16
C GLY A 122 9.70 -4.40 26.40
N MET A 123 10.07 -3.66 25.36
CA MET A 123 9.16 -3.07 24.39
C MET A 123 9.66 -3.37 22.99
N CYS A 124 8.76 -3.78 22.10
CA CYS A 124 9.03 -3.88 20.67
C CYS A 124 8.32 -2.75 19.94
N PHE A 125 9.09 -2.03 19.14
CA PHE A 125 8.63 -0.93 18.30
C PHE A 125 8.57 -1.41 16.85
N SER A 126 7.44 -1.16 16.19
CA SER A 126 7.23 -1.45 14.77
C SER A 126 7.22 -0.14 14.02
N LEU A 127 8.26 0.13 13.23
CA LEU A 127 8.51 1.35 12.47
C LEU A 127 8.10 1.12 11.01
N ALA A 128 6.96 1.66 10.62
CA ALA A 128 6.51 1.62 9.24
C ALA A 128 7.23 2.71 8.43
N THR A 129 7.70 2.35 7.23
CA THR A 129 8.21 3.33 6.27
C THR A 129 7.14 3.73 5.27
N GLU A 130 7.21 4.98 4.82
CA GLU A 130 6.27 5.51 3.83
C GLU A 130 6.98 6.30 2.74
N TYR A 131 6.36 6.36 1.58
CA TYR A 131 6.78 7.22 0.49
C TYR A 131 5.56 7.72 -0.26
N GLU A 132 5.38 9.04 -0.33
CA GLU A 132 4.26 9.70 -1.02
C GLU A 132 2.88 9.18 -0.59
N GLY A 133 2.69 8.95 0.71
CA GLY A 133 1.42 8.49 1.29
C GLY A 133 1.14 6.99 1.13
N VAL A 134 2.13 6.22 0.66
CA VAL A 134 2.03 4.76 0.55
C VAL A 134 2.98 4.11 1.55
N TYR A 135 2.44 3.22 2.38
CA TYR A 135 3.23 2.37 3.26
C TYR A 135 4.06 1.35 2.48
N LEU A 136 5.32 1.20 2.87
CA LEU A 136 6.29 0.31 2.26
C LEU A 136 6.60 -0.86 3.21
N ASP A 137 7.83 -0.90 3.73
CA ASP A 137 8.32 -1.95 4.63
C ASP A 137 8.14 -1.55 6.10
N THR A 138 7.95 -2.53 6.99
CA THR A 138 7.92 -2.34 8.45
C THR A 138 9.13 -2.98 9.10
N TYR A 139 9.81 -2.23 9.96
CA TYR A 139 10.99 -2.65 10.70
C TYR A 139 10.69 -2.76 12.19
N ASN A 140 11.20 -3.81 12.82
CA ASN A 140 10.96 -4.09 14.23
C ASN A 140 12.24 -3.88 15.04
N LEU A 141 12.09 -3.23 16.19
CA LEU A 141 13.16 -2.92 17.13
C LEU A 141 12.71 -3.24 18.56
N GLU A 142 13.35 -4.22 19.17
CA GLU A 142 13.10 -4.60 20.56
C GLU A 142 14.11 -3.93 21.50
N LEU A 143 13.61 -3.26 22.53
CA LEU A 143 14.37 -2.68 23.63
C LEU A 143 14.09 -3.42 24.94
N ASN A 144 15.12 -3.77 25.68
CA ASN A 144 15.01 -4.17 27.08
C ASN A 144 15.02 -2.91 27.96
N LEU A 145 14.05 -2.75 28.86
CA LEU A 145 13.92 -1.53 29.68
C LEU A 145 14.68 -1.62 31.01
N LYS A 146 14.91 -2.84 31.53
CA LYS A 146 15.55 -3.07 32.84
C LYS A 146 16.83 -3.91 32.70
N PRO A 147 17.91 -3.59 33.44
CA PRO A 147 18.06 -2.45 34.37
C PRO A 147 18.39 -1.12 33.68
N LYS A 148 18.78 -1.14 32.40
CA LYS A 148 19.03 0.02 31.54
C LYS A 148 18.42 -0.23 30.17
N VAL A 149 18.02 0.83 29.48
CA VAL A 149 17.44 0.71 28.13
C VAL A 149 18.52 0.21 27.17
N ARG A 150 18.30 -0.92 26.52
CA ARG A 150 19.26 -1.52 25.57
C ARG A 150 18.55 -2.16 24.39
N ILE A 151 19.15 -2.03 23.22
CA ILE A 151 18.70 -2.73 22.02
C ILE A 151 18.92 -4.24 22.22
N SER A 152 17.84 -5.02 22.03
CA SER A 152 17.80 -6.47 22.19
C SER A 152 17.91 -7.18 20.84
N ARG A 153 16.93 -6.94 19.97
CA ARG A 153 16.77 -7.59 18.66
C ARG A 153 16.22 -6.58 17.67
N HIS A 154 16.59 -6.69 16.41
CA HIS A 154 16.02 -5.88 15.34
C HIS A 154 16.18 -6.55 13.98
N ASN A 155 15.39 -6.11 13.01
CA ASN A 155 15.60 -6.40 11.59
C ASN A 155 16.04 -5.15 10.79
N ILE A 156 16.45 -4.09 11.49
CA ILE A 156 16.95 -2.86 10.88
C ILE A 156 18.22 -3.15 10.08
N PRO A 157 18.34 -2.64 8.84
CA PRO A 157 19.49 -2.91 7.98
C PRO A 157 20.83 -2.50 8.62
N PRO A 158 21.91 -3.29 8.42
CA PRO A 158 23.17 -3.14 9.15
C PRO A 158 23.92 -1.83 8.84
N PHE A 159 23.57 -1.16 7.75
CA PHE A 159 24.14 0.12 7.37
C PHE A 159 23.57 1.31 8.16
N ILE A 160 22.50 1.12 8.94
CA ILE A 160 21.98 2.12 9.88
C ILE A 160 22.71 1.91 11.22
N PRO A 161 23.52 2.87 11.69
CA PRO A 161 24.43 2.67 12.81
C PRO A 161 23.71 2.81 14.16
N LEU A 162 22.84 1.86 14.50
CA LEU A 162 21.97 1.93 15.68
C LEU A 162 22.70 2.25 16.99
N ASN A 163 23.88 1.70 17.22
CA ASN A 163 24.65 1.95 18.45
C ASN A 163 25.07 3.43 18.53
N SER A 164 25.57 3.99 17.43
CA SER A 164 25.95 5.40 17.36
C SER A 164 24.74 6.32 17.52
N LEU A 165 23.59 5.95 16.93
CA LEU A 165 22.34 6.70 17.10
C LEU A 165 21.84 6.65 18.55
N ALA A 166 21.92 5.49 19.21
CA ALA A 166 21.53 5.33 20.61
C ALA A 166 22.37 6.19 21.57
N GLU A 167 23.65 6.36 21.26
CA GLU A 167 24.55 7.24 22.02
C GLU A 167 24.24 8.73 21.76
N GLN A 168 24.01 9.11 20.50
CA GLN A 168 23.73 10.50 20.11
C GLN A 168 22.41 11.03 20.67
N SER A 169 21.39 10.19 20.75
CA SER A 169 20.05 10.55 21.23
C SER A 169 19.87 10.36 22.75
N ASP A 170 20.91 9.94 23.48
CA ASP A 170 20.83 9.49 24.87
C ASP A 170 19.63 8.55 25.12
N LEU A 171 19.71 7.33 24.57
CA LEU A 171 18.65 6.32 24.64
C LEU A 171 18.13 6.04 26.07
N GLN A 172 18.89 6.35 27.11
CA GLN A 172 18.42 6.17 28.50
C GLN A 172 17.36 7.19 28.89
N THR A 173 17.44 8.40 28.32
CA THR A 173 16.60 9.54 28.69
C THR A 173 15.53 9.80 27.63
N ASP A 174 15.86 9.65 26.35
CA ASP A 174 14.97 10.00 25.24
C ASP A 174 14.88 8.89 24.18
N VAL A 175 14.03 7.90 24.47
CA VAL A 175 13.67 6.84 23.51
C VAL A 175 12.94 7.43 22.30
N GLY A 176 12.18 8.51 22.48
CA GLY A 176 11.42 9.16 21.41
C GLY A 176 12.33 9.77 20.35
N ALA A 177 13.33 10.55 20.77
CA ALA A 177 14.32 11.13 19.87
C ALA A 177 15.09 10.04 19.12
N PHE A 178 15.50 8.98 19.82
CA PHE A 178 16.17 7.85 19.17
C PHE A 178 15.28 7.19 18.10
N LEU A 179 14.02 6.89 18.40
CA LEU A 179 13.08 6.31 17.44
C LEU A 179 12.84 7.24 16.25
N ALA A 180 12.74 8.55 16.48
CA ALA A 180 12.58 9.54 15.42
C ALA A 180 13.80 9.54 14.47
N THR A 181 15.02 9.51 15.00
CA THR A 181 16.24 9.45 14.18
C THR A 181 16.34 8.14 13.39
N VAL A 182 16.01 7.01 14.01
CA VAL A 182 15.97 5.71 13.32
C VAL A 182 14.91 5.72 12.20
N SER A 183 13.72 6.26 12.49
CA SER A 183 12.64 6.40 11.51
C SER A 183 13.06 7.27 10.32
N GLN A 184 13.78 8.37 10.54
CA GLN A 184 14.32 9.20 9.46
C GLN A 184 15.26 8.43 8.54
N HIS A 185 16.19 7.66 9.10
CA HIS A 185 17.09 6.82 8.30
C HIS A 185 16.34 5.74 7.49
N LEU A 186 15.36 5.09 8.12
CA LEU A 186 14.55 4.07 7.46
C LEU A 186 13.71 4.66 6.32
N ASN A 187 13.02 5.78 6.56
CA ASN A 187 12.23 6.46 5.54
C ASN A 187 13.12 7.00 4.40
N ALA A 188 14.30 7.54 4.71
CA ALA A 188 15.28 7.95 3.71
C ALA A 188 15.75 6.80 2.82
N PHE A 189 16.04 5.65 3.43
CA PHE A 189 16.42 4.45 2.70
C PHE A 189 15.26 3.91 1.84
N ALA A 190 14.09 3.72 2.43
CA ALA A 190 12.90 3.21 1.74
C ALA A 190 12.48 4.14 0.59
N GLY A 191 12.52 5.46 0.81
CA GLY A 191 12.22 6.46 -0.21
C GLY A 191 13.21 6.44 -1.38
N ARG A 192 14.52 6.30 -1.13
CA ARG A 192 15.52 6.17 -2.21
C ARG A 192 15.30 4.89 -3.02
N ARG A 193 15.04 3.76 -2.34
CA ARG A 193 14.74 2.47 -2.98
C ARG A 193 13.46 2.54 -3.81
N GLN A 194 12.41 3.19 -3.30
CA GLN A 194 11.15 3.36 -4.00
C GLN A 194 11.29 4.29 -5.21
N GLN A 195 12.01 5.40 -5.08
CA GLN A 195 12.33 6.27 -6.21
C GLN A 195 13.08 5.51 -7.30
N LEU A 196 14.06 4.67 -6.94
CA LEU A 196 14.77 3.84 -7.91
C LEU A 196 13.83 2.87 -8.64
N LYS A 197 12.90 2.24 -7.92
CA LYS A 197 11.88 1.38 -8.52
C LYS A 197 11.02 2.18 -9.53
N LEU A 198 10.55 3.36 -9.14
CA LEU A 198 9.75 4.24 -10.00
C LEU A 198 10.53 4.71 -11.23
N VAL A 199 11.84 4.99 -11.11
CA VAL A 199 12.69 5.31 -12.26
C VAL A 199 12.68 4.17 -13.27
N LYS A 200 12.90 2.93 -12.83
CA LYS A 200 12.92 1.74 -13.71
C LYS A 200 11.57 1.48 -14.37
N GLU A 201 10.48 1.73 -13.66
CA GLU A 201 9.11 1.48 -14.15
C GLU A 201 8.63 2.56 -15.13
N GLN A 202 8.88 3.84 -14.81
CA GLN A 202 8.34 4.99 -15.54
C GLN A 202 9.27 5.48 -16.66
N HIS A 203 10.58 5.31 -16.52
CA HIS A 203 11.60 5.86 -17.41
C HIS A 203 12.41 4.76 -18.10
N LYS A 204 11.77 4.00 -19.00
CA LYS A 204 12.42 2.88 -19.72
C LYS A 204 13.63 3.29 -20.57
N SER A 205 13.74 4.57 -20.91
CA SER A 205 14.87 5.11 -21.67
C SER A 205 16.08 5.50 -20.79
N VAL A 206 15.92 5.49 -19.47
CA VAL A 206 16.97 5.74 -18.50
C VAL A 206 17.52 4.41 -18.01
N GLU A 207 18.80 4.17 -18.25
CA GLU A 207 19.47 2.97 -17.78
C GLU A 207 20.06 3.21 -16.38
N VAL A 208 19.75 2.32 -15.45
CA VAL A 208 20.36 2.33 -14.10
C VAL A 208 21.63 1.50 -14.17
N MET A 209 22.77 2.18 -14.24
CA MET A 209 24.09 1.55 -14.36
C MET A 209 24.54 0.93 -13.02
N GLU A 210 24.37 1.68 -11.93
CA GLU A 210 24.83 1.28 -10.61
C GLU A 210 23.89 1.77 -9.52
N SER A 211 23.66 0.91 -8.52
CA SER A 211 23.06 1.27 -7.24
C SER A 211 23.66 0.39 -6.17
N ASN A 212 24.19 0.99 -5.10
CA ASN A 212 24.60 0.23 -3.93
C ASN A 212 23.37 -0.22 -3.10
N LEU A 213 23.58 -1.13 -2.15
CA LEU A 213 22.51 -1.67 -1.29
C LEU A 213 21.77 -0.59 -0.50
N LEU A 214 22.51 0.45 -0.10
CA LEU A 214 22.01 1.63 0.63
C LEU A 214 21.18 2.58 -0.24
N CYS A 215 21.20 2.41 -1.56
CA CYS A 215 20.72 3.40 -2.54
C CYS A 215 21.30 4.81 -2.27
N SER A 216 22.52 4.91 -1.73
CA SER A 216 23.20 6.17 -1.43
C SER A 216 24.07 6.68 -2.56
N ILE A 217 24.32 5.85 -3.57
CA ILE A 217 24.91 6.24 -4.84
C ILE A 217 24.06 5.63 -5.95
N LEU A 218 23.61 6.46 -6.87
CA LEU A 218 22.87 6.03 -8.05
C LEU A 218 23.55 6.57 -9.30
N VAL A 219 23.89 5.69 -10.24
CA VAL A 219 24.45 6.06 -11.52
C VAL A 219 23.44 5.77 -12.62
N LEU A 220 23.01 6.82 -13.31
CA LEU A 220 22.02 6.79 -14.37
C LEU A 220 22.69 7.13 -15.70
N MET A 221 22.30 6.48 -16.78
CA MET A 221 22.68 6.85 -18.14
C MET A 221 21.45 7.38 -18.89
N PHE A 222 21.61 8.55 -19.50
CA PHE A 222 20.62 9.19 -20.36
C PHE A 222 21.11 9.22 -21.81
N THR A 223 20.18 9.29 -22.76
CA THR A 223 20.49 9.63 -24.15
C THR A 223 19.96 11.02 -24.46
N VAL A 224 20.83 11.96 -24.80
CA VAL A 224 20.44 13.32 -25.16
C VAL A 224 19.95 13.34 -26.62
N PRO A 225 18.76 13.90 -26.94
CA PRO A 225 18.14 13.76 -28.26
C PRO A 225 18.94 14.37 -29.42
N LYS A 226 19.58 15.53 -29.21
CA LYS A 226 20.23 16.30 -30.30
C LYS A 226 21.36 15.53 -30.98
N ASP A 227 22.18 14.83 -30.20
CA ASP A 227 23.42 14.20 -30.69
C ASP A 227 23.50 12.70 -30.35
N LYS A 228 22.42 12.10 -29.83
CA LYS A 228 22.39 10.73 -29.26
C LYS A 228 23.57 10.45 -28.32
N THR A 229 24.03 11.48 -27.64
CA THR A 229 25.22 11.38 -26.80
C THR A 229 24.82 10.80 -25.46
N PRO A 230 25.50 9.73 -24.99
CA PRO A 230 25.26 9.17 -23.67
C PRO A 230 25.76 10.16 -22.61
N LEU A 231 24.90 10.44 -21.63
CA LEU A 231 25.18 11.31 -20.50
C LEU A 231 25.06 10.51 -19.21
N LEU A 232 26.16 10.39 -18.48
CA LEU A 232 26.22 9.71 -17.19
C LEU A 232 25.89 10.70 -16.07
N CYS A 233 24.96 10.34 -15.21
CA CYS A 233 24.54 11.13 -14.06
C CYS A 233 24.70 10.33 -12.77
N THR A 234 25.57 10.82 -11.89
CA THR A 234 25.82 10.24 -10.58
C THR A 234 25.12 11.09 -9.52
N LEU A 235 24.22 10.45 -8.77
CA LEU A 235 23.51 11.03 -7.64
C LEU A 235 24.12 10.47 -6.34
N GLU A 236 24.65 11.36 -5.50
CA GLU A 236 25.23 10.99 -4.20
C GLU A 236 24.34 11.51 -3.08
N TYR A 237 23.97 10.61 -2.18
CA TYR A 237 23.15 10.87 -1.00
C TYR A 237 24.02 10.73 0.25
N THR A 238 24.86 11.73 0.51
CA THR A 238 25.77 11.73 1.66
C THR A 238 25.02 11.89 2.97
N ASP A 239 23.87 12.58 2.94
CA ASP A 239 22.96 12.63 4.08
C ASP A 239 22.00 11.43 4.06
N HIS A 240 22.27 10.46 4.93
CA HIS A 240 21.49 9.22 5.01
C HIS A 240 20.12 9.37 5.70
N THR A 241 19.75 10.58 6.12
CA THR A 241 18.42 10.91 6.67
C THR A 241 17.49 11.52 5.63
N ARG A 242 17.97 11.72 4.38
CA ARG A 242 17.20 12.38 3.31
C ARG A 242 17.00 11.46 2.10
N CYS A 243 15.86 11.68 1.44
CA CYS A 243 15.48 11.01 0.20
C CYS A 243 16.02 11.70 -1.06
N LEU A 244 16.63 12.88 -0.94
CA LEU A 244 17.10 13.71 -2.05
C LEU A 244 18.63 13.70 -2.10
N PRO A 245 19.22 13.72 -3.31
CA PRO A 245 20.67 13.68 -3.45
C PRO A 245 21.29 14.99 -2.97
N THR A 246 22.41 14.88 -2.28
CA THR A 246 23.19 16.02 -1.82
C THR A 246 24.07 16.55 -2.96
N ARG A 247 24.59 15.65 -3.81
CA ARG A 247 25.47 15.99 -4.93
C ARG A 247 24.99 15.29 -6.20
N VAL A 248 25.17 15.98 -7.31
CA VAL A 248 24.81 15.51 -8.66
C VAL A 248 26.01 15.81 -9.55
N HIS A 249 26.52 14.78 -10.22
CA HIS A 249 27.64 14.87 -11.14
C HIS A 249 27.22 14.40 -12.52
N LEU A 250 27.53 15.19 -13.55
CA LEU A 250 27.24 14.88 -14.94
C LEU A 250 28.56 14.67 -15.69
N ASN A 251 28.69 13.51 -16.33
CA ASN A 251 29.84 13.18 -17.18
C ASN A 251 29.35 12.87 -18.59
N CYS A 252 29.91 13.59 -19.57
CA CYS A 252 29.59 13.46 -20.99
C CYS A 252 30.88 13.45 -21.81
N HIS A 253 30.85 12.82 -23.00
CA HIS A 253 31.94 12.96 -23.97
C HIS A 253 32.09 14.41 -24.45
N ASP A 254 30.98 15.14 -24.59
CA ASP A 254 31.00 16.58 -24.82
C ASP A 254 31.12 17.32 -23.49
N LYS A 255 32.31 17.85 -23.21
CA LYS A 255 32.62 18.57 -21.96
C LYS A 255 31.84 19.87 -21.80
N LEU A 256 31.31 20.45 -22.89
CA LEU A 256 30.57 21.73 -22.84
C LEU A 256 29.10 21.54 -22.45
N LEU A 257 28.55 20.35 -22.68
CA LEU A 257 27.14 20.05 -22.46
C LEU A 257 26.75 20.09 -20.96
N PRO A 258 27.50 19.48 -20.01
CA PRO A 258 27.24 19.60 -18.57
C PRO A 258 27.29 21.03 -18.03
N ASP A 259 28.12 21.90 -18.64
CA ASP A 259 28.31 23.29 -18.20
C ASP A 259 27.26 24.26 -18.74
N SER A 260 26.39 23.79 -19.65
CA SER A 260 25.30 24.58 -20.22
C SER A 260 24.28 25.00 -19.15
N PRO A 261 23.60 26.15 -19.33
CA PRO A 261 22.65 26.67 -18.35
C PRO A 261 21.46 25.73 -18.11
N ASN A 262 21.00 25.03 -19.16
CA ASN A 262 19.92 24.05 -19.05
C ASN A 262 20.32 22.87 -18.16
N TRP A 263 21.51 22.31 -18.37
CA TRP A 263 21.97 21.18 -17.56
C TRP A 263 22.27 21.57 -16.11
N LYS A 264 22.75 22.80 -15.86
CA LYS A 264 22.85 23.34 -14.50
C LYS A 264 21.49 23.44 -13.81
N LYS A 265 20.45 23.88 -14.52
CA LYS A 265 19.07 23.88 -14.02
C LYS A 265 18.59 22.45 -13.72
N ASN A 266 18.86 21.50 -14.60
CA ASN A 266 18.50 20.09 -14.42
C ASN A 266 19.22 19.46 -13.21
N CYS A 267 20.49 19.81 -12.97
CA CYS A 267 21.22 19.40 -11.78
C CYS A 267 20.60 19.95 -10.49
N SER A 268 20.19 21.22 -10.47
CA SER A 268 19.49 21.80 -9.33
C SER A 268 18.15 21.11 -9.10
N LEU A 269 17.39 20.85 -10.17
CA LEU A 269 16.11 20.14 -10.09
C LEU A 269 16.25 18.74 -9.48
N LEU A 270 17.31 18.00 -9.85
CA LEU A 270 17.60 16.68 -9.29
C LEU A 270 17.93 16.70 -7.79
N LYS A 271 18.37 17.84 -7.24
CA LYS A 271 18.63 18.01 -5.80
C LYS A 271 17.39 18.43 -5.01
N GLU A 272 16.46 19.11 -5.66
CA GLU A 272 15.27 19.69 -5.02
C GLU A 272 14.06 18.76 -5.08
N VAL A 273 14.00 17.88 -6.09
CA VAL A 273 12.83 17.06 -6.40
C VAL A 273 13.23 15.58 -6.48
N PRO A 274 12.35 14.65 -6.04
CA PRO A 274 12.59 13.21 -6.19
C PRO A 274 12.98 12.83 -7.62
N VAL A 275 13.98 11.96 -7.77
CA VAL A 275 14.63 11.71 -9.08
C VAL A 275 13.63 11.29 -10.16
N HIS A 276 12.68 10.42 -9.84
CA HIS A 276 11.68 9.95 -10.81
C HIS A 276 10.77 11.10 -11.32
N ARG A 277 10.47 12.12 -10.49
CA ARG A 277 9.72 13.32 -10.90
C ARG A 277 10.60 14.32 -11.64
N ALA A 278 11.84 14.51 -11.18
CA ALA A 278 12.79 15.35 -11.87
C ALA A 278 13.02 14.86 -13.32
N LEU A 279 13.19 13.55 -13.52
CA LEU A 279 13.31 12.94 -14.85
C LEU A 279 12.05 13.15 -15.71
N MET A 280 10.85 13.07 -15.12
CA MET A 280 9.61 13.40 -15.83
C MET A 280 9.61 14.85 -16.34
N ALA A 281 10.10 15.79 -15.55
CA ALA A 281 10.19 17.19 -15.95
C ALA A 281 11.26 17.41 -17.03
N ILE A 282 12.46 16.84 -16.86
CA ILE A 282 13.56 16.94 -17.84
C ILE A 282 13.15 16.33 -19.20
N LYS A 283 12.39 15.23 -19.18
CA LYS A 283 11.85 14.60 -20.40
C LYS A 283 10.81 15.48 -21.10
N LYS A 284 9.95 16.17 -20.35
CA LYS A 284 8.99 17.13 -20.93
C LYS A 284 9.68 18.31 -21.59
N ASP A 285 10.78 18.78 -21.00
CA ASP A 285 11.61 19.85 -21.56
C ASP A 285 12.47 19.39 -22.76
N SER A 286 12.32 18.13 -23.20
CA SER A 286 13.00 17.51 -24.35
C SER A 286 14.54 17.44 -24.22
N ASP A 287 15.05 17.43 -23.00
CA ASP A 287 16.50 17.35 -22.72
C ASP A 287 17.02 15.89 -22.68
N ILE A 288 16.12 14.90 -22.52
CA ILE A 288 16.43 13.46 -22.53
C ILE A 288 15.37 12.68 -23.32
N VAL A 289 15.80 11.61 -24.01
CA VAL A 289 14.91 10.64 -24.69
C VAL A 289 14.36 9.63 -23.69
#